data_AF-A0A2Z4FJF1-F1
#
_entry.id   AF-A0A2Z4FJF1-F1
#
_cell.length_a   1.000
_cell.length_b   1.000
_cell.length_c   1.000
_cell.angle_alpha   90.00
_cell.angle_beta   90.00
_cell.angle_gamma   90.00
#
_symmetry.space_group_name_H-M   'P 1'
#
loop_
_entity.id
_entity.type
_entity.pdbx_description
1 polymer ?
#
loop_
_entity_poly.entity_id
_entity_poly.type
_entity_poly.pdbx_seq_one_letter_code
_entity_poly.pdbx_strand_id
1 'polypeptide(L)'
;MRKPSSSWIYAPLLVGLLGVGIGCGDADLDSPIVDEEPMPLARAQQGIKGGQFHTEKGPSLGFAINTGRGVSICSGTLIAPNLILTARHCVAEVSSEYVICGESGFGATYRPSNLYISTSPKLFDGDAQFVYAEKVYVPFDGDDMCGYDIALIQLRENMPAERATPAEPRLDIPVARGEVYTAIGYGHSGVGINDSGIRRVLEGSEVKCDGAECVGFTSSVTETEWYGDRGTCQGDSGGGAFDSEGRVLGALSRGAQGCASSVYSGVTGWADWIRVRAVHAAKAGEYDAPEWADSDGDGVHNGIDNCPDVANPEQLDSDEDGVGDACDDDLDGDGVSNEEDNCPFVSNPDQLDTLGKGVGDACDDDGDGIANSVDNCPAVANPDQKDTDGDGFGDACDSDIDEDGVPNGEDNCPYIANPEQDNVCEDESFWGCSATADAPPLTWLFHGLGLMAWLGFGRLKRRRED
;
A
#
# COMPACT_ATOMS: atom_id res chain seq x y z
N MET A 1 30.86 8.98 -96.96
CA MET A 1 31.22 7.57 -97.22
C MET A 1 32.00 7.08 -96.00
N ARG A 2 31.64 6.11 -95.15
CA ARG A 2 30.66 5.02 -95.12
C ARG A 2 30.15 4.87 -93.66
N LYS A 3 28.85 4.67 -93.46
CA LYS A 3 28.30 3.75 -92.43
C LYS A 3 28.15 2.38 -93.13
N PRO A 4 28.16 1.21 -92.45
CA PRO A 4 27.02 0.69 -91.66
C PRO A 4 27.48 -0.11 -90.41
N SER A 5 26.66 -0.68 -89.52
CA SER A 5 25.36 -1.36 -89.68
C SER A 5 24.59 -1.44 -88.36
N SER A 6 23.28 -1.56 -88.53
CA SER A 6 22.18 -1.74 -87.58
C SER A 6 21.83 -3.21 -87.37
N SER A 7 21.13 -3.55 -86.29
CA SER A 7 19.97 -4.48 -86.34
C SER A 7 19.04 -4.31 -85.14
N TRP A 8 17.75 -4.20 -85.46
CA TRP A 8 16.57 -4.37 -84.60
C TRP A 8 15.98 -5.77 -84.86
N ILE A 9 15.06 -6.29 -84.01
CA ILE A 9 13.80 -6.97 -84.38
C ILE A 9 12.96 -7.37 -83.12
N TYR A 10 11.72 -6.85 -83.10
CA TYR A 10 10.38 -7.30 -82.65
C TYR A 10 10.05 -8.28 -81.48
N ALA A 11 8.94 -7.91 -80.80
CA ALA A 11 8.12 -8.61 -79.79
C ALA A 11 7.25 -9.79 -80.36
N PRO A 12 6.48 -10.53 -79.51
CA PRO A 12 5.07 -10.13 -79.30
C PRO A 12 4.41 -10.45 -77.92
N LEU A 13 3.23 -9.85 -77.74
CA LEU A 13 2.17 -10.03 -76.75
C LEU A 13 1.72 -11.49 -76.51
N LEU A 14 1.18 -11.73 -75.29
CA LEU A 14 0.13 -12.73 -75.05
C LEU A 14 -0.95 -12.15 -74.11
N VAL A 15 -2.19 -12.25 -74.56
CA VAL A 15 -3.45 -11.82 -73.93
C VAL A 15 -4.11 -13.03 -73.27
N GLY A 16 -4.75 -12.83 -72.11
CA GLY A 16 -5.83 -13.67 -71.56
C GLY A 16 -6.48 -12.95 -70.37
N LEU A 17 -7.53 -12.14 -70.56
CA LEU A 17 -8.98 -12.43 -70.53
C LEU A 17 -9.55 -12.98 -69.20
N LEU A 18 -10.25 -12.07 -68.50
CA LEU A 18 -11.58 -12.18 -67.87
C LEU A 18 -11.85 -13.20 -66.76
N GLY A 19 -12.11 -12.65 -65.56
CA GLY A 19 -13.03 -13.17 -64.55
C GLY A 19 -13.68 -12.00 -63.80
N VAL A 20 -15.00 -11.88 -63.90
CA VAL A 20 -15.83 -10.89 -63.20
C VAL A 20 -16.29 -11.49 -61.87
N GLY A 21 -16.24 -10.73 -60.78
CA GLY A 21 -16.87 -11.07 -59.51
C GLY A 21 -17.05 -9.84 -58.63
N ILE A 22 -18.30 -9.45 -58.41
CA ILE A 22 -18.75 -8.45 -57.42
C ILE A 22 -18.81 -9.16 -56.06
N GLY A 23 -18.34 -8.53 -54.98
CA GLY A 23 -18.57 -9.01 -53.61
C GLY A 23 -17.96 -8.11 -52.54
N CYS A 24 -18.78 -7.72 -51.56
CA CYS A 24 -18.44 -6.96 -50.36
C CYS A 24 -17.84 -7.86 -49.25
N GLY A 25 -17.07 -7.24 -48.33
CA GLY A 25 -16.77 -7.76 -46.98
C GLY A 25 -15.55 -8.66 -46.89
N ASP A 26 -14.47 -8.21 -46.25
CA ASP A 26 -14.19 -8.55 -44.85
C ASP A 26 -12.88 -7.88 -44.40
N ALA A 27 -12.86 -7.59 -43.11
CA ALA A 27 -11.72 -7.04 -42.40
C ALA A 27 -10.70 -8.15 -42.11
N ASP A 28 -9.46 -7.94 -42.53
CA ASP A 28 -8.25 -8.54 -41.96
C ASP A 28 -7.37 -7.31 -41.61
N LEU A 29 -7.12 -6.92 -40.35
CA LEU A 29 -6.59 -7.68 -39.21
C LEU A 29 -5.41 -8.57 -39.60
N ASP A 30 -4.39 -7.97 -40.20
CA ASP A 30 -3.01 -8.25 -39.77
C ASP A 30 -2.07 -7.17 -40.33
N SER A 31 -1.56 -6.31 -39.46
CA SER A 31 -0.37 -5.51 -39.74
C SER A 31 0.63 -5.84 -38.64
N PRO A 32 1.84 -6.32 -38.99
CA PRO A 32 2.79 -6.75 -38.00
C PRO A 32 3.28 -5.56 -37.18
N ILE A 33 3.50 -5.86 -35.90
CA ILE A 33 4.14 -5.04 -34.87
C ILE A 33 5.26 -4.21 -35.49
N VAL A 34 5.12 -2.89 -35.41
CA VAL A 34 6.18 -1.93 -35.78
C VAL A 34 7.29 -2.12 -34.76
N ASP A 35 8.49 -2.48 -35.22
CA ASP A 35 9.71 -2.48 -34.39
C ASP A 35 9.80 -1.14 -33.64
N GLU A 36 9.73 -1.17 -32.30
CA GLU A 36 9.88 0.01 -31.45
C GLU A 36 11.30 0.58 -31.65
N GLU A 37 11.42 1.71 -32.36
CA GLU A 37 12.69 2.44 -32.39
C GLU A 37 12.99 2.98 -30.97
N PRO A 38 14.24 2.85 -30.48
CA PRO A 38 14.60 3.23 -29.12
C PRO A 38 14.32 4.72 -28.89
N MET A 39 13.60 5.04 -27.81
CA MET A 39 13.21 6.41 -27.50
C MET A 39 14.45 7.23 -27.10
N PRO A 40 14.76 8.34 -27.80
CA PRO A 40 15.93 9.16 -27.47
C PRO A 40 15.72 9.90 -26.15
N LEU A 41 16.72 9.86 -25.26
CA LEU A 41 16.82 10.76 -24.12
C LEU A 41 17.20 12.16 -24.61
N ALA A 42 16.28 13.10 -24.37
CA ALA A 42 16.49 14.54 -24.22
C ALA A 42 17.77 15.13 -24.86
N ARG A 43 17.85 15.10 -26.20
CA ARG A 43 18.68 16.03 -26.97
C ARG A 43 17.87 16.98 -27.85
N ALA A 44 16.62 16.63 -28.13
CA ALA A 44 15.67 17.50 -28.80
C ALA A 44 14.70 18.07 -27.77
N GLN A 45 14.93 19.32 -27.39
CA GLN A 45 14.02 20.13 -26.59
C GLN A 45 12.72 20.30 -27.39
N GLN A 46 11.77 19.38 -27.27
CA GLN A 46 10.42 19.55 -27.79
C GLN A 46 9.48 19.63 -26.58
N GLY A 47 8.39 20.38 -26.64
CA GLY A 47 7.48 20.71 -25.57
C GLY A 47 6.07 20.72 -26.09
N ILE A 48 5.11 20.78 -25.18
CA ILE A 48 3.71 20.42 -25.43
C ILE A 48 3.20 20.91 -26.79
N LYS A 49 3.08 19.96 -27.73
CA LYS A 49 2.66 20.21 -29.10
C LYS A 49 1.16 20.50 -29.14
N GLY A 50 0.80 21.70 -29.59
CA GLY A 50 -0.57 22.19 -29.53
C GLY A 50 -0.95 22.81 -28.18
N GLY A 51 -0.03 22.81 -27.21
CA GLY A 51 -0.22 23.46 -25.91
C GLY A 51 -0.24 24.98 -26.02
N GLN A 52 -1.04 25.61 -25.16
CA GLN A 52 -1.19 27.06 -25.08
C GLN A 52 -0.25 27.65 -24.02
N PHE A 53 0.13 28.93 -24.18
CA PHE A 53 0.91 29.63 -23.16
C PHE A 53 0.11 29.74 -21.86
N HIS A 54 0.68 29.26 -20.76
CA HIS A 54 -0.04 29.10 -19.50
C HIS A 54 0.48 30.09 -18.45
N THR A 55 -0.29 31.13 -18.14
CA THR A 55 0.06 32.16 -17.14
C THR A 55 -0.63 31.99 -15.80
N GLU A 56 -1.64 31.13 -15.73
CA GLU A 56 -2.42 30.96 -14.50
C GLU A 56 -1.55 30.39 -13.39
N LYS A 57 -1.81 30.86 -12.17
CA LYS A 57 -1.11 30.35 -11.00
C LYS A 57 -1.61 28.95 -10.69
N GLY A 58 -0.70 28.07 -10.31
CA GLY A 58 -1.03 26.70 -9.98
C GLY A 58 0.17 25.99 -9.37
N PRO A 59 0.14 24.66 -9.32
CA PRO A 59 1.18 23.83 -8.71
C PRO A 59 2.41 23.65 -9.61
N SER A 60 2.31 23.97 -10.90
CA SER A 60 3.35 23.65 -11.88
C SER A 60 4.57 24.58 -11.77
N LEU A 61 5.75 23.97 -11.75
CA LEU A 61 7.05 24.59 -11.59
C LEU A 61 7.95 24.26 -12.79
N GLY A 62 8.86 25.17 -13.11
CA GLY A 62 9.91 24.92 -14.10
C GLY A 62 11.28 24.96 -13.45
N PHE A 63 12.18 24.13 -13.96
CA PHE A 63 13.53 23.95 -13.44
C PHE A 63 14.57 24.36 -14.49
N ALA A 64 15.59 25.09 -14.06
CA ALA A 64 16.84 25.20 -14.77
C ALA A 64 17.90 24.42 -13.97
N ILE A 65 18.57 23.48 -14.62
CA ILE A 65 19.41 22.49 -13.93
C ILE A 65 20.82 22.58 -14.48
N ASN A 66 21.78 22.90 -13.61
CA ASN A 66 23.18 22.93 -13.99
C ASN A 66 23.80 21.53 -13.91
N THR A 67 23.99 20.89 -15.07
CA THR A 67 24.53 19.52 -15.18
C THR A 67 26.06 19.48 -15.30
N GLY A 68 26.74 20.63 -15.22
CA GLY A 68 28.17 20.76 -15.50
C GLY A 68 28.55 20.67 -16.99
N ARG A 69 27.70 20.06 -17.84
CA ARG A 69 27.82 20.04 -19.31
C ARG A 69 26.96 21.11 -20.00
N GLY A 70 26.04 21.73 -19.26
CA GLY A 70 25.13 22.75 -19.74
C GLY A 70 23.93 22.94 -18.80
N VAL A 71 22.97 23.76 -19.24
CA VAL A 71 21.70 23.95 -18.54
C VAL A 71 20.66 23.01 -19.17
N SER A 72 20.07 22.14 -18.35
CA SER A 72 18.89 21.37 -18.72
C SER A 72 17.62 22.04 -18.19
N ILE A 73 16.49 21.78 -18.82
CA ILE A 73 15.18 22.27 -18.40
C ILE A 73 14.30 21.06 -18.09
N CYS A 74 13.63 21.12 -16.95
CA CYS A 74 12.61 20.18 -16.56
C CYS A 74 11.44 20.93 -15.94
N SER A 75 10.41 20.18 -15.59
CA SER A 75 9.23 20.66 -14.90
C SER A 75 9.01 19.87 -13.62
N GLY A 76 8.11 20.35 -12.78
CA GLY A 76 7.65 19.67 -11.59
C GLY A 76 6.31 20.18 -11.13
N THR A 77 5.78 19.53 -10.10
CA THR A 77 4.50 19.86 -9.48
C THR A 77 4.70 20.02 -7.99
N LEU A 78 4.38 21.18 -7.44
CA LEU A 78 4.32 21.39 -5.99
C LEU A 78 3.18 20.54 -5.43
N ILE A 79 3.48 19.58 -4.55
CA ILE A 79 2.49 18.69 -3.94
C ILE A 79 2.26 18.98 -2.45
N ALA A 80 3.25 19.58 -1.77
CA ALA A 80 3.10 20.18 -0.44
C ALA A 80 3.88 21.50 -0.38
N PRO A 81 3.69 22.38 0.63
CA PRO A 81 4.31 23.70 0.70
C PRO A 81 5.82 23.74 0.39
N ASN A 82 6.58 22.71 0.76
CA ASN A 82 8.01 22.59 0.44
C ASN A 82 8.36 21.28 -0.28
N LEU A 83 7.41 20.58 -0.90
CA LEU A 83 7.64 19.28 -1.55
C LEU A 83 7.19 19.29 -3.01
N ILE A 84 8.09 18.90 -3.91
CA ILE A 84 7.87 18.94 -5.36
C ILE A 84 8.02 17.54 -5.94
N LEU A 85 7.03 17.11 -6.72
CA LEU A 85 7.06 15.93 -7.57
C LEU A 85 7.72 16.25 -8.92
N THR A 86 8.61 15.37 -9.38
CA THR A 86 9.22 15.45 -10.72
C THR A 86 9.73 14.07 -11.17
N ALA A 87 10.31 14.01 -12.37
CA ALA A 87 10.97 12.82 -12.88
C ALA A 87 12.39 12.68 -12.31
N ARG A 88 12.85 11.45 -12.08
CA ARG A 88 14.19 11.18 -11.53
C ARG A 88 15.31 11.61 -12.47
N HIS A 89 15.14 11.45 -13.78
CA HIS A 89 16.12 11.86 -14.78
C HIS A 89 16.38 13.38 -14.79
N CYS A 90 15.46 14.17 -14.23
CA CYS A 90 15.68 15.60 -14.02
C CYS A 90 16.68 15.84 -12.89
N VAL A 91 16.71 15.01 -11.86
CA VAL A 91 17.51 15.21 -10.65
C VAL A 91 18.68 14.24 -10.51
N ALA A 92 18.89 13.34 -11.47
CA ALA A 92 19.96 12.36 -11.46
C ALA A 92 20.66 12.21 -12.81
N GLU A 93 21.89 11.71 -12.79
CA GLU A 93 22.59 11.30 -14.00
C GLU A 93 21.88 10.10 -14.65
N VAL A 94 21.86 10.03 -15.98
CA VAL A 94 21.33 8.88 -16.74
C VAL A 94 22.48 8.19 -17.45
N SER A 95 22.48 6.86 -17.43
CA SER A 95 23.56 6.03 -17.98
C SER A 95 23.62 5.97 -19.51
N SER A 96 22.53 6.29 -20.20
CA SER A 96 22.36 6.16 -21.66
C SER A 96 21.82 7.45 -22.29
N GLU A 97 21.93 7.56 -23.62
CA GLU A 97 21.25 8.57 -24.44
C GLU A 97 19.93 8.01 -25.04
N TYR A 98 19.63 6.74 -24.83
CA TYR A 98 18.39 6.08 -25.27
C TYR A 98 17.78 5.29 -24.12
N VAL A 99 16.45 5.33 -24.02
CA VAL A 99 15.71 4.60 -22.98
C VAL A 99 15.50 3.16 -23.45
N ILE A 100 16.10 2.23 -22.71
CA ILE A 100 15.90 0.79 -22.86
C ILE A 100 15.56 0.26 -21.47
N CYS A 101 14.31 -0.15 -21.28
CA CYS A 101 13.84 -0.72 -20.01
C CYS A 101 14.65 -1.98 -19.66
N GLY A 102 15.10 -2.10 -18.43
CA GLY A 102 15.98 -3.17 -17.95
C GLY A 102 17.49 -2.91 -18.14
N GLU A 103 17.87 -1.86 -18.88
CA GLU A 103 19.28 -1.53 -19.16
C GLU A 103 19.65 -0.09 -18.81
N SER A 104 18.71 0.85 -18.98
CA SER A 104 18.96 2.28 -18.79
C SER A 104 18.74 2.67 -17.33
N GLY A 105 19.82 2.69 -16.57
CA GLY A 105 19.78 3.03 -15.14
C GLY A 105 20.10 4.50 -14.80
N PHE A 106 19.79 4.88 -13.57
CA PHE A 106 20.12 6.15 -12.94
C PHE A 106 21.44 6.11 -12.17
N GLY A 107 22.24 7.16 -12.31
CA GLY A 107 23.43 7.42 -11.53
C GLY A 107 23.17 8.27 -10.28
N ALA A 108 24.20 9.00 -9.86
CA ALA A 108 24.11 9.87 -8.69
C ALA A 108 23.13 11.04 -8.92
N THR A 109 22.45 11.46 -7.85
CA THR A 109 21.62 12.66 -7.87
C THR A 109 22.47 13.93 -7.97
N TYR A 110 21.99 14.92 -8.71
CA TYR A 110 22.58 16.26 -8.72
C TYR A 110 22.50 16.89 -7.32
N ARG A 111 23.46 17.78 -7.03
CA ARG A 111 23.43 18.55 -5.78
C ARG A 111 22.21 19.49 -5.78
N PRO A 112 21.52 19.68 -4.65
CA PRO A 112 20.41 20.64 -4.55
C PRO A 112 20.77 22.06 -5.05
N SER A 113 22.03 22.48 -4.87
CA SER A 113 22.57 23.75 -5.38
C SER A 113 22.55 23.90 -6.91
N ASN A 114 22.36 22.82 -7.65
CA ASN A 114 22.31 22.82 -9.11
C ASN A 114 20.89 23.01 -9.63
N LEU A 115 19.88 23.00 -8.75
CA LEU A 115 18.46 23.06 -9.10
C LEU A 115 17.95 24.49 -8.86
N TYR A 116 17.61 25.18 -9.95
CA TYR A 116 17.00 26.50 -9.92
C TYR A 116 15.53 26.35 -10.26
N ILE A 117 14.66 26.53 -9.26
CA ILE A 117 13.22 26.20 -9.37
C ILE A 117 12.42 27.49 -9.43
N SER A 118 11.46 27.62 -10.34
CA SER A 118 10.63 28.82 -10.46
C SER A 118 9.18 28.49 -10.74
N THR A 119 8.30 29.34 -10.22
CA THR A 119 6.86 29.40 -10.52
C THR A 119 6.56 30.28 -11.73
N SER A 120 7.54 31.03 -12.23
CA SER A 120 7.34 31.98 -13.32
C SER A 120 6.90 31.27 -14.61
N PRO A 121 5.96 31.83 -15.39
CA PRO A 121 5.58 31.26 -16.69
C PRO A 121 6.72 31.20 -17.72
N LYS A 122 7.79 31.97 -17.49
CA LYS A 122 9.01 32.00 -18.32
C LYS A 122 10.23 31.92 -17.42
N LEU A 123 11.06 30.90 -17.59
CA LEU A 123 12.22 30.63 -16.73
C LEU A 123 13.39 31.58 -16.95
N PHE A 124 13.57 32.07 -18.18
CA PHE A 124 14.71 32.91 -18.55
C PHE A 124 14.33 34.38 -18.74
N ASP A 125 13.18 34.79 -18.20
CA ASP A 125 12.80 36.20 -18.14
C ASP A 125 13.55 36.88 -16.99
N GLY A 126 13.88 38.18 -17.14
CA GLY A 126 14.71 38.91 -16.17
C GLY A 126 14.10 39.01 -14.77
N ASP A 127 12.78 38.87 -14.67
CA ASP A 127 12.00 38.94 -13.44
C ASP A 127 11.69 37.55 -12.83
N ALA A 128 12.25 36.47 -13.39
CA ALA A 128 12.03 35.13 -12.89
C ALA A 128 12.57 34.98 -11.45
N GLN A 129 11.67 34.62 -10.53
CA GLN A 129 12.03 34.39 -9.13
C GLN A 129 12.34 32.92 -8.90
N PHE A 130 13.51 32.65 -8.34
CA PHE A 130 13.95 31.29 -8.04
C PHE A 130 13.80 30.94 -6.56
N VAL A 131 13.47 29.69 -6.28
CA VAL A 131 13.56 29.04 -4.98
C VAL A 131 14.58 27.91 -5.06
N TYR A 132 15.06 27.46 -3.90
CA TYR A 132 16.18 26.54 -3.81
C TYR A 132 15.79 25.23 -3.14
N ALA A 133 16.29 24.14 -3.71
CA ALA A 133 16.20 22.83 -3.12
C ALA A 133 17.13 22.70 -1.90
N GLU A 134 16.65 22.01 -0.88
CA GLU A 134 17.45 21.54 0.25
C GLU A 134 17.87 20.08 0.07
N LYS A 135 16.95 19.24 -0.40
CA LYS A 135 17.18 17.80 -0.51
C LYS A 135 16.44 17.21 -1.72
N VAL A 136 17.05 16.18 -2.29
CA VAL A 136 16.48 15.36 -3.35
C VAL A 136 16.24 13.96 -2.81
N TYR A 137 15.05 13.43 -3.06
CA TYR A 137 14.65 12.07 -2.74
C TYR A 137 14.40 11.32 -4.03
N VAL A 138 14.96 10.12 -4.11
CA VAL A 138 14.69 9.14 -5.16
C VAL A 138 14.28 7.82 -4.50
N PRO A 139 13.50 6.96 -5.18
CA PRO A 139 13.26 5.61 -4.71
C PRO A 139 14.55 4.86 -4.37
N PHE A 140 14.52 4.06 -3.31
CA PHE A 140 15.69 3.29 -2.86
C PHE A 140 15.81 1.94 -3.58
N ASP A 141 14.66 1.33 -3.87
CA ASP A 141 14.59 0.09 -4.62
C ASP A 141 14.60 0.47 -6.09
N GLY A 142 15.56 -0.04 -6.87
CA GLY A 142 15.61 0.17 -8.32
C GLY A 142 16.29 1.45 -8.79
N ASP A 143 17.02 1.31 -9.89
CA ASP A 143 17.63 2.40 -10.64
C ASP A 143 17.20 2.40 -12.11
N ASP A 144 16.29 1.52 -12.54
CA ASP A 144 15.82 1.46 -13.92
C ASP A 144 15.00 2.70 -14.30
N MET A 145 15.23 3.25 -15.48
CA MET A 145 14.47 4.39 -15.98
C MET A 145 12.99 4.06 -16.18
N CYS A 146 12.66 2.82 -16.53
CA CYS A 146 11.28 2.38 -16.60
C CYS A 146 10.82 1.95 -15.20
N GLY A 147 9.75 2.58 -14.72
CA GLY A 147 9.15 2.32 -13.42
C GLY A 147 9.70 3.15 -12.27
N TYR A 148 10.98 3.56 -12.30
CA TYR A 148 11.62 4.31 -11.21
C TYR A 148 11.98 5.75 -11.56
N ASP A 149 11.47 6.30 -12.68
CA ASP A 149 11.71 7.69 -13.10
C ASP A 149 10.86 8.72 -12.35
N ILE A 150 10.82 8.61 -11.02
CA ILE A 150 10.14 9.54 -10.13
C ILE A 150 11.11 10.08 -9.06
N ALA A 151 10.94 11.34 -8.69
CA ALA A 151 11.70 11.95 -7.63
C ALA A 151 10.89 13.01 -6.89
N LEU A 152 11.30 13.27 -5.64
CA LEU A 152 10.79 14.37 -4.85
C LEU A 152 11.92 15.34 -4.54
N ILE A 153 11.62 16.64 -4.57
CA ILE A 153 12.54 17.70 -4.15
C ILE A 153 11.92 18.41 -2.96
N GLN A 154 12.65 18.45 -1.86
CA GLN A 154 12.30 19.29 -0.73
C GLN A 154 12.96 20.66 -0.85
N LEU A 155 12.15 21.71 -0.79
CA LEU A 155 12.59 23.10 -0.78
C LEU A 155 13.15 23.49 0.60
N ARG A 156 14.03 24.49 0.60
CA ARG A 156 14.58 25.08 1.83
C ARG A 156 13.55 25.81 2.67
N GLU A 157 12.61 26.45 2.00
CA GLU A 157 11.57 27.28 2.60
C GLU A 157 10.24 26.88 1.97
N ASN A 158 9.16 27.03 2.74
CA ASN A 158 7.81 26.83 2.21
C ASN A 158 7.55 27.83 1.09
N MET A 159 6.99 27.34 0.00
CA MET A 159 6.54 28.16 -1.11
C MET A 159 5.43 29.10 -0.60
N PRO A 160 5.60 30.42 -0.73
CA PRO A 160 4.55 31.36 -0.37
C PRO A 160 3.27 31.05 -1.14
N ALA A 161 2.15 31.03 -0.43
CA ALA A 161 0.85 30.71 -1.01
C ALA A 161 0.50 31.65 -2.17
N GLU A 162 1.04 32.86 -2.24
CA GLU A 162 0.85 33.81 -3.34
C GLU A 162 1.55 33.38 -4.63
N ARG A 163 2.63 32.59 -4.53
CA ARG A 163 3.46 32.17 -5.67
C ARG A 163 2.99 30.89 -6.33
N ALA A 164 2.60 29.90 -5.55
CA ALA A 164 2.01 28.65 -6.02
C ALA A 164 1.17 28.00 -4.91
N THR A 165 0.20 27.19 -5.33
CA THR A 165 -0.64 26.40 -4.45
C THR A 165 -0.34 24.94 -4.74
N PRO A 166 -0.05 24.11 -3.72
CA PRO A 166 0.19 22.69 -3.95
C PRO A 166 -1.03 21.99 -4.56
N ALA A 167 -0.79 20.98 -5.39
CA ALA A 167 -1.83 20.07 -5.85
C ALA A 167 -1.75 18.77 -5.05
N GLU A 168 -2.92 18.27 -4.65
CA GLU A 168 -3.04 16.95 -4.05
C GLU A 168 -2.63 15.87 -5.05
N PRO A 169 -1.73 14.94 -4.70
CA PRO A 169 -1.46 13.77 -5.51
C PRO A 169 -2.61 12.77 -5.38
N ARG A 170 -3.08 12.22 -6.50
CA ARG A 170 -4.13 11.19 -6.49
C ARG A 170 -3.56 9.82 -6.13
N LEU A 171 -3.38 9.56 -4.85
CA LEU A 171 -2.72 8.35 -4.34
C LEU A 171 -3.66 7.16 -4.13
N ASP A 172 -4.97 7.40 -4.14
CA ASP A 172 -6.05 6.48 -3.81
C ASP A 172 -6.53 5.62 -5.00
N ILE A 173 -6.63 6.23 -6.19
CA ILE A 173 -7.27 5.61 -7.36
C ILE A 173 -6.36 5.70 -8.59
N PRO A 174 -5.95 4.56 -9.19
CA PRO A 174 -5.18 4.53 -10.43
C PRO A 174 -5.89 5.24 -11.59
N VAL A 175 -5.14 5.59 -12.62
CA VAL A 175 -5.73 6.17 -13.84
C VAL A 175 -6.55 5.14 -14.59
N ALA A 176 -7.66 5.58 -15.17
CA ALA A 176 -8.52 4.71 -15.98
C ALA A 176 -8.34 4.98 -17.48
N ARG A 177 -8.43 3.95 -18.32
CA ARG A 177 -8.45 4.14 -19.78
C ARG A 177 -9.62 5.05 -20.20
N GLY A 178 -9.33 6.04 -21.02
CA GLY A 178 -10.30 7.03 -21.47
C GLY A 178 -10.44 8.23 -20.53
N GLU A 179 -9.76 8.21 -19.38
CA GLU A 179 -9.74 9.34 -18.46
C GLU A 179 -9.06 10.55 -19.11
N VAL A 180 -9.68 11.71 -18.95
CA VAL A 180 -9.17 12.97 -19.52
C VAL A 180 -8.31 13.68 -18.49
N TYR A 181 -7.16 14.16 -18.93
CA TYR A 181 -6.23 14.93 -18.09
C TYR A 181 -5.71 16.18 -18.81
N THR A 182 -5.18 17.09 -17.99
CA THR A 182 -4.49 18.30 -18.42
C THR A 182 -3.00 18.15 -18.17
N ALA A 183 -2.17 18.33 -19.19
CA ALA A 183 -0.72 18.30 -19.06
C ALA A 183 -0.14 19.71 -18.96
N ILE A 184 0.77 19.94 -18.00
CA ILE A 184 1.46 21.22 -17.85
C ILE A 184 2.97 21.01 -17.76
N GLY A 185 3.74 21.75 -18.57
CA GLY A 185 5.20 21.59 -18.67
C GLY A 185 5.92 22.80 -19.26
N TYR A 186 7.24 22.81 -19.17
CA TYR A 186 8.14 23.91 -19.56
C TYR A 186 9.01 23.59 -20.80
N GLY A 187 8.65 22.56 -21.58
CA GLY A 187 9.35 22.17 -22.80
C GLY A 187 9.27 23.21 -23.90
N HIS A 188 9.82 22.87 -25.08
CA HIS A 188 9.97 23.80 -26.21
C HIS A 188 9.12 23.43 -27.45
N SER A 189 8.29 24.30 -28.03
CA SER A 189 7.25 23.90 -29.04
C SER A 189 7.69 23.24 -30.37
N GLY A 190 8.98 22.99 -30.67
CA GLY A 190 9.37 22.26 -31.89
C GLY A 190 10.84 22.35 -32.28
N VAL A 191 11.22 21.79 -33.43
CA VAL A 191 12.61 21.94 -33.92
C VAL A 191 12.79 23.33 -34.54
N GLY A 192 13.68 24.16 -33.97
CA GLY A 192 14.09 25.44 -34.56
C GLY A 192 13.31 26.68 -34.10
N ILE A 193 12.45 26.55 -33.09
CA ILE A 193 11.87 27.70 -32.37
C ILE A 193 12.76 27.91 -31.12
N ASN A 194 12.82 29.11 -30.52
CA ASN A 194 13.61 29.37 -29.31
C ASN A 194 12.67 29.82 -28.18
N ASP A 195 11.90 28.87 -27.66
CA ASP A 195 10.84 29.10 -26.67
C ASP A 195 10.90 28.11 -25.47
N SER A 196 12.06 27.48 -25.27
CA SER A 196 12.34 26.59 -24.15
C SER A 196 12.20 27.34 -22.82
N GLY A 197 11.63 26.69 -21.80
CA GLY A 197 11.41 27.32 -20.50
C GLY A 197 10.19 28.24 -20.46
N ILE A 198 9.26 28.09 -21.42
CA ILE A 198 7.94 28.71 -21.38
C ILE A 198 6.91 27.66 -20.95
N ARG A 199 6.14 27.96 -19.91
CA ARG A 199 5.08 27.09 -19.40
C ARG A 199 3.95 26.96 -20.41
N ARG A 200 3.57 25.73 -20.72
CA ARG A 200 2.44 25.38 -21.58
C ARG A 200 1.47 24.47 -20.86
N VAL A 201 0.22 24.55 -21.30
CA VAL A 201 -0.88 23.67 -20.89
C VAL A 201 -1.51 23.01 -22.12
N LEU A 202 -1.83 21.73 -22.02
CA LEU A 202 -2.64 20.99 -22.98
C LEU A 202 -3.75 20.26 -22.23
N GLU A 203 -4.97 20.72 -22.47
CA GLU A 203 -6.20 20.13 -21.94
C GLU A 203 -6.74 19.08 -22.93
N GLY A 204 -7.53 18.14 -22.41
CA GLY A 204 -8.22 17.15 -23.24
C GLY A 204 -7.34 15.99 -23.71
N SER A 205 -6.19 15.77 -23.05
CA SER A 205 -5.38 14.57 -23.26
C SER A 205 -6.06 13.37 -22.62
N GLU A 206 -5.81 12.16 -23.10
CA GLU A 206 -6.52 10.96 -22.69
C GLU A 206 -5.56 9.83 -22.29
N VAL A 207 -5.82 9.21 -21.15
CA VAL A 207 -5.12 7.99 -20.70
C VAL A 207 -5.49 6.84 -21.63
N LYS A 208 -4.50 6.17 -22.23
CA LYS A 208 -4.75 5.02 -23.12
C LYS A 208 -4.69 3.68 -22.40
N CYS A 209 -3.85 3.55 -21.39
CA CYS A 209 -3.81 2.40 -20.50
C CYS A 209 -3.01 2.75 -19.22
N ASP A 210 -3.33 2.05 -18.15
CA ASP A 210 -2.53 1.99 -16.92
C ASP A 210 -1.55 0.81 -16.98
N GLY A 211 -0.49 0.80 -16.18
CA GLY A 211 0.63 -0.14 -16.25
C GLY A 211 0.22 -1.61 -16.35
N ALA A 212 -0.74 -2.04 -15.53
CA ALA A 212 -1.27 -3.41 -15.54
C ALA A 212 -2.03 -3.75 -16.84
N GLU A 213 -2.68 -2.77 -17.47
CA GLU A 213 -3.42 -2.92 -18.73
C GLU A 213 -2.52 -2.73 -19.96
N CYS A 214 -1.40 -2.02 -19.82
CA CYS A 214 -0.48 -1.67 -20.91
C CYS A 214 0.42 -2.82 -21.39
N VAL A 215 0.51 -3.94 -20.67
CA VAL A 215 1.38 -5.08 -20.99
C VAL A 215 1.09 -5.66 -22.40
N GLY A 216 -0.13 -5.47 -22.93
CA GLY A 216 -0.51 -5.86 -24.29
C GLY A 216 -0.38 -4.76 -25.36
N PHE A 217 -0.06 -3.52 -24.97
CA PHE A 217 0.00 -2.34 -25.85
C PHE A 217 1.43 -1.87 -26.12
N THR A 218 2.34 -2.03 -25.17
CA THR A 218 3.77 -1.72 -25.32
C THR A 218 4.57 -2.44 -24.23
N SER A 219 5.73 -3.01 -24.57
CA SER A 219 6.66 -3.61 -23.61
C SER A 219 7.42 -2.56 -22.77
N SER A 220 7.15 -1.28 -23.02
CA SER A 220 7.92 -0.15 -22.51
C SER A 220 7.18 0.63 -21.43
N VAL A 221 6.20 0.05 -20.73
CA VAL A 221 5.47 0.63 -19.58
C VAL A 221 5.38 -0.40 -18.46
N THR A 222 5.64 0.02 -17.23
CA THR A 222 5.64 -0.83 -16.02
C THR A 222 4.41 -0.56 -15.14
N GLU A 223 4.20 -1.34 -14.09
CA GLU A 223 3.03 -1.22 -13.18
C GLU A 223 2.93 0.13 -12.46
N THR A 224 4.06 0.83 -12.25
CA THR A 224 4.10 2.16 -11.62
C THR A 224 4.00 3.31 -12.64
N GLU A 225 3.67 2.99 -13.88
CA GLU A 225 3.61 3.94 -15.00
C GLU A 225 2.29 3.79 -15.76
N TRP A 226 1.92 4.85 -16.47
CA TRP A 226 0.76 4.82 -17.34
C TRP A 226 1.03 5.54 -18.65
N TYR A 227 0.28 5.16 -19.69
CA TYR A 227 0.45 5.65 -21.04
C TYR A 227 -0.62 6.67 -21.40
N GLY A 228 -0.18 7.88 -21.70
CA GLY A 228 -1.00 8.98 -22.20
C GLY A 228 -0.94 9.10 -23.72
N ASP A 229 -1.92 9.80 -24.28
CA ASP A 229 -1.98 10.07 -25.71
C ASP A 229 -1.00 11.19 -26.16
N ARG A 230 -1.33 11.85 -27.27
CA ARG A 230 -0.39 12.74 -27.97
C ARG A 230 -0.30 14.09 -27.27
N GLY A 231 0.88 14.71 -27.35
CA GLY A 231 1.00 16.15 -27.15
C GLY A 231 2.14 16.54 -26.22
N THR A 232 2.41 15.79 -25.16
CA THR A 232 3.59 16.05 -24.33
C THR A 232 4.86 15.48 -24.95
N CYS A 233 5.95 16.18 -24.71
CA CYS A 233 7.21 15.94 -25.40
C CYS A 233 8.37 15.81 -24.39
N GLN A 234 9.54 15.41 -24.89
CA GLN A 234 10.76 15.17 -24.11
C GLN A 234 11.30 16.37 -23.30
N GLY A 235 10.85 17.60 -23.58
CA GLY A 235 11.22 18.82 -22.85
C GLY A 235 10.25 19.17 -21.72
N ASP A 236 9.11 18.47 -21.62
CA ASP A 236 8.14 18.65 -20.53
C ASP A 236 8.42 17.71 -19.35
N SER A 237 9.55 17.01 -19.37
CA SER A 237 9.96 16.04 -18.36
C SER A 237 9.76 16.52 -16.93
N GLY A 238 9.17 15.66 -16.11
CA GLY A 238 8.77 15.96 -14.74
C GLY A 238 7.49 16.78 -14.62
N GLY A 239 6.89 17.21 -15.73
CA GLY A 239 5.63 17.97 -15.75
C GLY A 239 4.45 17.14 -15.27
N GLY A 240 3.52 17.79 -14.56
CA GLY A 240 2.34 17.15 -14.03
C GLY A 240 1.28 16.86 -15.10
N ALA A 241 0.59 15.74 -14.95
CA ALA A 241 -0.73 15.50 -15.49
C ALA A 241 -1.77 15.71 -14.38
N PHE A 242 -2.87 16.39 -14.68
CA PHE A 242 -3.89 16.78 -13.70
C PHE A 242 -5.27 16.29 -14.12
N ASP A 243 -6.06 15.74 -13.20
CA ASP A 243 -7.47 15.42 -13.45
C ASP A 243 -8.37 16.67 -13.41
N SER A 244 -9.68 16.46 -13.56
CA SER A 244 -10.68 17.54 -13.52
C SER A 244 -10.82 18.23 -12.15
N GLU A 245 -10.34 17.60 -11.08
CA GLU A 245 -10.33 18.15 -9.72
C GLU A 245 -9.03 18.91 -9.43
N GLY A 246 -8.05 18.83 -10.34
CA GLY A 246 -6.74 19.45 -10.21
C GLY A 246 -5.74 18.61 -9.41
N ARG A 247 -6.06 17.34 -9.12
CA ARG A 247 -5.12 16.40 -8.48
C ARG A 247 -4.07 15.95 -9.48
N VAL A 248 -2.83 15.77 -9.04
CA VAL A 248 -1.73 15.33 -9.91
C VAL A 248 -1.71 13.80 -10.02
N LEU A 249 -1.67 13.31 -11.27
CA LEU A 249 -1.75 11.89 -11.64
C LEU A 249 -0.38 11.25 -11.83
N GLY A 250 0.64 12.06 -12.07
CA GLY A 250 1.98 11.57 -12.37
C GLY A 250 2.93 12.67 -12.82
N ALA A 251 4.21 12.30 -12.90
CA ALA A 251 5.27 13.10 -13.49
C ALA A 251 5.63 12.54 -14.87
N LEU A 252 5.73 13.40 -15.88
CA LEU A 252 6.10 12.97 -17.23
C LEU A 252 7.52 12.38 -17.23
N SER A 253 7.65 11.09 -17.51
CA SER A 253 8.94 10.41 -17.63
C SER A 253 9.51 10.56 -19.04
N ARG A 254 8.74 10.18 -20.06
CA ARG A 254 9.21 10.11 -21.45
C ARG A 254 8.08 10.33 -22.45
N GLY A 255 8.44 10.71 -23.67
CA GLY A 255 7.49 10.83 -24.78
C GLY A 255 8.03 10.26 -26.10
N ALA A 256 7.16 9.66 -26.90
CA ALA A 256 7.55 9.14 -28.20
C ALA A 256 7.95 10.26 -29.17
N GLN A 257 8.72 9.91 -30.20
CA GLN A 257 9.19 10.85 -31.21
C GLN A 257 8.03 11.66 -31.81
N GLY A 258 8.21 12.97 -31.92
CA GLY A 258 7.17 13.88 -32.45
C GLY A 258 5.98 14.08 -31.52
N CYS A 259 6.12 13.73 -30.24
CA CYS A 259 5.10 13.86 -29.18
C CYS A 259 3.86 13.00 -29.48
N ALA A 260 4.13 11.81 -30.02
CA ALA A 260 3.10 10.88 -30.47
C ALA A 260 2.48 10.05 -29.34
N SER A 261 3.11 10.03 -28.18
CA SER A 261 2.59 9.44 -26.94
C SER A 261 3.44 9.89 -25.76
N SER A 262 2.96 9.61 -24.56
CA SER A 262 3.64 9.94 -23.32
C SER A 262 3.54 8.81 -22.31
N VAL A 263 4.59 8.67 -21.50
CA VAL A 263 4.60 7.79 -20.34
C VAL A 263 4.89 8.62 -19.11
N TYR A 264 4.01 8.48 -18.13
CA TYR A 264 4.11 9.14 -16.84
C TYR A 264 4.46 8.11 -15.78
N SER A 265 5.30 8.50 -14.83
CA SER A 265 5.39 7.79 -13.56
C SER A 265 4.16 8.16 -12.75
N GLY A 266 3.28 7.18 -12.51
CA GLY A 266 2.00 7.36 -11.83
C GLY A 266 2.21 7.52 -10.33
N VAL A 267 1.50 8.47 -9.71
CA VAL A 267 1.66 8.71 -8.27
C VAL A 267 1.11 7.57 -7.41
N THR A 268 0.14 6.80 -7.91
CA THR A 268 -0.46 5.66 -7.19
C THR A 268 0.53 4.53 -6.94
N GLY A 269 1.34 4.18 -7.94
CA GLY A 269 2.42 3.18 -7.77
C GLY A 269 3.52 3.59 -6.80
N TRP A 270 3.49 4.84 -6.33
CA TRP A 270 4.46 5.44 -5.41
C TRP A 270 3.78 6.02 -4.16
N ALA A 271 2.53 5.65 -3.88
CA ALA A 271 1.70 6.27 -2.85
C ALA A 271 2.38 6.32 -1.48
N ASP A 272 2.72 5.17 -0.89
CA ASP A 272 3.32 5.08 0.44
C ASP A 272 4.62 5.89 0.53
N TRP A 273 5.45 5.78 -0.50
CA TRP A 273 6.71 6.54 -0.58
C TRP A 273 6.45 8.06 -0.62
N ILE A 274 5.44 8.52 -1.35
CA ILE A 274 5.04 9.93 -1.39
C ILE A 274 4.48 10.38 -0.04
N ARG A 275 3.59 9.59 0.60
CA ARG A 275 2.98 9.90 1.91
C ARG A 275 4.05 10.08 2.98
N VAL A 276 4.96 9.11 3.13
CA VAL A 276 6.07 9.18 4.11
C VAL A 276 6.95 10.41 3.88
N ARG A 277 7.22 10.75 2.61
CA ARG A 277 8.04 11.92 2.27
C ARG A 277 7.33 13.24 2.54
N ALA A 278 6.00 13.28 2.42
CA ALA A 278 5.20 14.44 2.79
C ALA A 278 5.29 14.74 4.28
N VAL A 279 5.22 13.74 5.16
CA VAL A 279 5.38 13.91 6.62
C VAL A 279 6.76 14.49 6.96
N HIS A 280 7.82 13.97 6.35
CA HIS A 280 9.17 14.52 6.54
C HIS A 280 9.28 15.98 6.07
N ALA A 281 8.61 16.32 4.96
CA ALA A 281 8.62 17.67 4.42
C ALA A 281 7.82 18.64 5.31
N ALA A 282 6.67 18.20 5.82
CA ALA A 282 5.82 18.92 6.79
C ALA A 282 6.59 19.26 8.06
N LYS A 283 7.22 18.25 8.68
CA LYS A 283 8.07 18.45 9.86
C LYS A 283 9.21 19.44 9.63
N ALA A 284 9.85 19.38 8.47
CA ALA A 284 10.96 20.28 8.15
C ALA A 284 10.51 21.71 7.76
N GLY A 285 9.27 21.85 7.28
CA GLY A 285 8.67 23.12 6.94
C GLY A 285 7.85 23.74 8.08
N GLU A 286 7.73 23.05 9.22
CA GLU A 286 6.93 23.47 10.38
C GLU A 286 5.46 23.78 10.01
N TYR A 287 4.83 22.87 9.26
CA TYR A 287 3.40 22.92 8.94
C TYR A 287 2.75 21.54 9.16
N ASP A 288 1.43 21.52 9.34
CA ASP A 288 0.66 20.29 9.54
C ASP A 288 0.76 19.38 8.31
N ALA A 289 0.94 18.08 8.52
CA ALA A 289 1.01 17.14 7.41
C ALA A 289 -0.30 17.18 6.58
N PRO A 290 -0.22 17.13 5.23
CA PRO A 290 -1.43 17.11 4.41
C PRO A 290 -2.35 15.92 4.74
N GLU A 291 -3.66 16.06 4.53
CA GLU A 291 -4.66 15.01 4.79
C GLU A 291 -4.41 13.71 3.98
N TRP A 292 -3.76 13.82 2.82
CA TRP A 292 -3.38 12.66 2.01
C TRP A 292 -2.05 12.02 2.47
N ALA A 293 -1.34 12.60 3.44
CA ALA A 293 -0.18 11.97 4.05
C ALA A 293 -0.62 10.94 5.11
N ASP A 294 0.30 10.09 5.53
CA ASP A 294 0.11 9.05 6.55
C ASP A 294 1.18 9.32 7.61
N SER A 295 0.76 9.97 8.70
CA SER A 295 1.63 10.58 9.72
C SER A 295 2.25 9.56 10.66
N ASP A 296 1.50 8.53 11.05
CA ASP A 296 1.92 7.50 12.00
C ASP A 296 2.39 6.20 11.31
N GLY A 297 2.13 6.04 10.01
CA GLY A 297 2.62 4.96 9.18
C GLY A 297 1.84 3.66 9.35
N ASP A 298 0.55 3.74 9.71
CA ASP A 298 -0.29 2.58 9.98
C ASP A 298 -0.99 2.02 8.71
N GLY A 299 -0.91 2.76 7.59
CA GLY A 299 -1.48 2.41 6.30
C GLY A 299 -2.80 3.10 5.97
N VAL A 300 -3.39 3.81 6.93
CA VAL A 300 -4.50 4.74 6.77
C VAL A 300 -3.92 6.15 6.67
N HIS A 301 -4.58 7.05 5.95
CA HIS A 301 -4.04 8.41 5.76
C HIS A 301 -4.87 9.43 6.50
N ASN A 302 -4.22 10.50 6.98
CA ASN A 302 -4.72 11.45 7.96
C ASN A 302 -6.16 11.95 7.70
N GLY A 303 -6.57 12.10 6.44
CA GLY A 303 -7.91 12.57 6.06
C GLY A 303 -9.05 11.56 6.22
N ILE A 304 -8.73 10.28 6.43
CA ILE A 304 -9.70 9.20 6.72
C ILE A 304 -9.32 8.40 7.96
N ASP A 305 -8.27 8.82 8.68
CA ASP A 305 -7.75 8.18 9.87
C ASP A 305 -8.45 8.77 11.10
N ASN A 306 -9.09 7.92 11.91
CA ASN A 306 -9.74 8.33 13.15
C ASN A 306 -8.74 8.54 14.32
N CYS A 307 -7.45 8.20 14.12
CA CYS A 307 -6.34 8.54 15.01
C CYS A 307 -5.06 8.95 14.24
N PRO A 308 -5.05 10.13 13.55
CA PRO A 308 -3.96 10.53 12.63
C PRO A 308 -2.52 10.57 13.16
N ASP A 309 -2.32 10.44 14.47
CA ASP A 309 -1.02 10.48 15.13
C ASP A 309 -0.72 9.20 15.94
N VAL A 310 -1.62 8.20 15.94
CA VAL A 310 -1.52 6.97 16.75
C VAL A 310 -1.92 5.75 15.92
N ALA A 311 -0.92 4.97 15.53
CA ALA A 311 -1.13 3.84 14.61
C ALA A 311 -2.20 2.85 15.09
N ASN A 312 -3.27 2.72 14.31
CA ASN A 312 -4.42 1.86 14.56
C ASN A 312 -5.02 1.35 13.22
N PRO A 313 -4.32 0.43 12.51
CA PRO A 313 -4.70 0.02 11.15
C PRO A 313 -6.13 -0.54 10.99
N GLU A 314 -6.72 -1.03 12.08
CA GLU A 314 -8.08 -1.59 12.11
C GLU A 314 -9.18 -0.52 12.26
N GLN A 315 -8.81 0.73 12.59
CA GLN A 315 -9.70 1.89 12.71
C GLN A 315 -10.96 1.60 13.54
N LEU A 316 -10.78 0.86 14.64
CA LEU A 316 -11.86 0.61 15.60
C LEU A 316 -12.31 1.93 16.23
N ASP A 317 -13.61 2.06 16.42
CA ASP A 317 -14.34 3.22 16.94
C ASP A 317 -15.59 2.64 17.61
N SER A 318 -15.46 2.33 18.90
CA SER A 318 -16.40 1.51 19.66
C SER A 318 -17.71 2.25 20.00
N ASP A 319 -17.66 3.56 20.16
CA ASP A 319 -18.82 4.41 20.47
C ASP A 319 -19.36 5.19 19.25
N GLU A 320 -18.69 5.10 18.11
CA GLU A 320 -19.02 5.74 16.82
C GLU A 320 -18.99 7.29 16.87
N ASP A 321 -18.14 7.89 17.71
CA ASP A 321 -17.99 9.35 17.80
C ASP A 321 -17.05 9.96 16.74
N GLY A 322 -16.28 9.10 16.06
CA GLY A 322 -15.31 9.45 15.02
C GLY A 322 -13.86 9.59 15.50
N VAL A 323 -13.59 9.38 16.79
CA VAL A 323 -12.26 9.19 17.38
C VAL A 323 -12.01 7.69 17.48
N GLY A 324 -10.82 7.22 17.07
CA GLY A 324 -10.54 5.78 17.15
C GLY A 324 -10.20 5.32 18.55
N ASP A 325 -10.50 4.06 18.86
CA ASP A 325 -10.22 3.43 20.17
C ASP A 325 -8.78 3.62 20.67
N ALA A 326 -7.81 3.76 19.74
CA ALA A 326 -6.40 3.93 20.07
C ALA A 326 -6.05 5.32 20.62
N CYS A 327 -6.88 6.33 20.35
CA CYS A 327 -6.68 7.71 20.77
C CYS A 327 -7.92 8.31 21.46
N ASP A 328 -8.92 7.50 21.75
CA ASP A 328 -10.11 7.88 22.50
C ASP A 328 -9.88 7.80 24.02
N ASP A 329 -10.38 8.80 24.73
CA ASP A 329 -10.34 8.91 26.18
C ASP A 329 -11.65 8.36 26.84
N ASP A 330 -12.69 8.03 26.07
CA ASP A 330 -14.02 7.55 26.52
C ASP A 330 -14.60 6.51 25.52
N LEU A 331 -14.17 5.24 25.63
CA LEU A 331 -14.37 4.19 24.63
C LEU A 331 -15.83 3.73 24.43
N ASP A 332 -16.73 4.07 25.34
CA ASP A 332 -18.15 3.69 25.25
C ASP A 332 -19.11 4.88 25.20
N GLY A 333 -18.57 6.10 25.19
CA GLY A 333 -19.29 7.35 25.00
C GLY A 333 -20.29 7.67 26.11
N ASP A 334 -20.09 7.16 27.33
CA ASP A 334 -21.01 7.36 28.45
C ASP A 334 -20.79 8.69 29.20
N GLY A 335 -19.67 9.36 28.92
CA GLY A 335 -19.25 10.63 29.50
C GLY A 335 -18.31 10.49 30.71
N VAL A 336 -17.80 9.30 31.00
CA VAL A 336 -16.78 9.00 32.00
C VAL A 336 -15.53 8.50 31.29
N SER A 337 -14.39 9.15 31.53
CA SER A 337 -13.15 8.75 30.86
C SER A 337 -12.72 7.33 31.24
N ASN A 338 -12.08 6.62 30.31
CA ASN A 338 -11.55 5.26 30.47
C ASN A 338 -10.77 5.03 31.79
N GLU A 339 -10.05 6.05 32.28
CA GLU A 339 -9.27 5.96 33.53
C GLU A 339 -10.13 6.00 34.81
N GLU A 340 -11.32 6.59 34.74
CA GLU A 340 -12.25 6.79 35.86
C GLU A 340 -13.49 5.88 35.76
N ASP A 341 -13.68 5.21 34.63
CA ASP A 341 -14.81 4.36 34.31
C ASP A 341 -14.66 2.95 34.92
N ASN A 342 -15.68 2.50 35.66
CA ASN A 342 -15.74 1.16 36.23
C ASN A 342 -16.28 0.09 35.25
N CYS A 343 -16.70 0.49 34.05
CA CYS A 343 -17.06 -0.35 32.91
C CYS A 343 -16.62 0.26 31.56
N PRO A 344 -15.31 0.36 31.26
CA PRO A 344 -14.75 1.11 30.09
C PRO A 344 -15.21 0.71 28.68
N PHE A 345 -16.10 -0.25 28.53
CA PHE A 345 -16.60 -0.75 27.26
C PHE A 345 -18.13 -0.94 27.26
N VAL A 346 -18.82 -0.53 28.34
CA VAL A 346 -20.26 -0.76 28.54
C VAL A 346 -20.86 0.46 29.22
N SER A 347 -21.48 1.30 28.39
CA SER A 347 -22.03 2.58 28.82
C SER A 347 -22.87 2.50 30.09
N ASN A 348 -22.41 3.17 31.14
CA ASN A 348 -23.05 3.25 32.44
C ASN A 348 -22.79 4.60 33.13
N PRO A 349 -23.39 5.71 32.64
CA PRO A 349 -23.06 7.07 33.10
C PRO A 349 -23.30 7.34 34.61
N ASP A 350 -24.00 6.45 35.30
CA ASP A 350 -24.25 6.52 36.74
C ASP A 350 -23.16 5.85 37.59
N GLN A 351 -22.25 5.10 36.96
CA GLN A 351 -21.09 4.42 37.55
C GLN A 351 -21.48 3.59 38.78
N LEU A 352 -22.65 2.94 38.73
CA LEU A 352 -23.15 2.15 39.85
C LEU A 352 -22.25 0.93 40.10
N ASP A 353 -21.66 0.85 41.28
CA ASP A 353 -20.91 -0.31 41.81
C ASP A 353 -21.48 -0.63 43.19
N THR A 354 -22.48 -1.53 43.22
CA THR A 354 -23.21 -1.86 44.44
C THR A 354 -22.32 -2.58 45.46
N LEU A 355 -21.29 -3.30 44.99
CA LEU A 355 -20.43 -4.13 45.82
C LEU A 355 -19.14 -3.44 46.26
N GLY A 356 -18.82 -2.29 45.67
CA GLY A 356 -17.61 -1.51 45.97
C GLY A 356 -16.33 -2.24 45.59
N LYS A 357 -16.35 -3.03 44.51
CA LYS A 357 -15.22 -3.83 44.04
C LYS A 357 -14.39 -3.12 42.96
N GLY A 358 -14.87 -1.99 42.44
CA GLY A 358 -14.22 -1.24 41.37
C GLY A 358 -14.58 -1.70 39.96
N VAL A 359 -15.49 -2.66 39.82
CA VAL A 359 -16.12 -3.06 38.56
C VAL A 359 -17.60 -2.68 38.68
N GLY A 360 -18.16 -2.04 37.66
CA GLY A 360 -19.54 -1.56 37.70
C GLY A 360 -20.57 -2.67 37.50
N ASP A 361 -21.76 -2.48 38.07
CA ASP A 361 -22.89 -3.41 37.96
C ASP A 361 -23.32 -3.65 36.50
N ALA A 362 -22.98 -2.73 35.59
CA ALA A 362 -23.30 -2.84 34.15
C ALA A 362 -22.44 -3.86 33.41
N CYS A 363 -21.26 -4.19 33.95
CA CYS A 363 -20.29 -5.09 33.34
C CYS A 363 -19.83 -6.22 34.28
N ASP A 364 -20.50 -6.43 35.41
CA ASP A 364 -20.29 -7.53 36.37
C ASP A 364 -21.66 -8.14 36.72
N ASP A 365 -22.14 -9.05 35.86
CA ASP A 365 -23.52 -9.55 35.90
C ASP A 365 -23.81 -10.39 37.15
N ASP A 366 -22.79 -11.06 37.70
CA ASP A 366 -22.93 -11.95 38.86
C ASP A 366 -22.36 -11.36 40.17
N GLY A 367 -21.72 -10.20 40.11
CA GLY A 367 -21.23 -9.44 41.24
C GLY A 367 -19.99 -10.04 41.89
N ASP A 368 -19.19 -10.80 41.15
CA ASP A 368 -18.01 -11.47 41.69
C ASP A 368 -16.77 -10.57 41.72
N GLY A 369 -16.83 -9.42 41.03
CA GLY A 369 -15.77 -8.41 40.94
C GLY A 369 -14.88 -8.57 39.72
N ILE A 370 -15.23 -9.45 38.78
CA ILE A 370 -14.56 -9.64 37.50
C ILE A 370 -15.52 -9.15 36.40
N ALA A 371 -14.99 -8.36 35.45
CA ALA A 371 -15.83 -7.86 34.37
C ALA A 371 -16.20 -9.00 33.40
N ASN A 372 -17.44 -9.03 32.92
CA ASN A 372 -18.01 -10.02 32.01
C ASN A 372 -17.13 -10.33 30.78
N SER A 373 -16.33 -9.37 30.30
CA SER A 373 -15.45 -9.52 29.13
C SER A 373 -14.20 -10.36 29.39
N VAL A 374 -13.82 -10.53 30.66
CA VAL A 374 -12.65 -11.31 31.10
C VAL A 374 -13.00 -12.41 32.11
N ASP A 375 -14.29 -12.55 32.44
CA ASP A 375 -14.83 -13.57 33.33
C ASP A 375 -15.03 -14.89 32.57
N ASN A 376 -14.42 -15.97 33.06
CA ASN A 376 -14.62 -17.31 32.50
C ASN A 376 -15.96 -17.95 32.92
N CYS A 377 -16.72 -17.32 33.82
CA CYS A 377 -18.10 -17.66 34.17
C CYS A 377 -19.00 -16.42 34.38
N PRO A 378 -19.32 -15.61 33.34
CA PRO A 378 -20.04 -14.32 33.46
C PRO A 378 -21.44 -14.33 34.11
N ALA A 379 -21.95 -15.50 34.50
CA ALA A 379 -23.26 -15.65 35.12
C ALA A 379 -23.20 -16.41 36.45
N VAL A 380 -22.02 -16.82 36.91
CA VAL A 380 -21.82 -17.66 38.10
C VAL A 380 -20.57 -17.20 38.84
N ALA A 381 -20.81 -16.44 39.92
CA ALA A 381 -19.74 -15.81 40.68
C ALA A 381 -18.62 -16.78 41.10
N ASN A 382 -17.43 -16.54 40.58
CA ASN A 382 -16.21 -17.31 40.83
C ASN A 382 -14.97 -16.38 40.85
N PRO A 383 -14.78 -15.58 41.92
CA PRO A 383 -13.71 -14.57 41.97
C PRO A 383 -12.28 -15.11 41.87
N ASP A 384 -12.10 -16.43 41.98
CA ASP A 384 -10.82 -17.11 41.81
C ASP A 384 -10.51 -17.52 40.36
N GLN A 385 -11.48 -17.39 39.45
CA GLN A 385 -11.34 -17.63 37.99
C GLN A 385 -10.65 -18.97 37.70
N LYS A 386 -10.93 -19.99 38.52
CA LYS A 386 -10.30 -21.30 38.38
C LYS A 386 -10.82 -21.97 37.11
N ASP A 387 -9.89 -22.46 36.32
CA ASP A 387 -10.08 -23.15 35.04
C ASP A 387 -9.06 -24.29 35.02
N THR A 388 -9.53 -25.52 35.25
CA THR A 388 -8.66 -26.68 35.53
C THR A 388 -8.08 -27.30 34.26
N ASP A 389 -8.83 -27.30 33.16
CA ASP A 389 -8.43 -27.86 31.87
C ASP A 389 -7.90 -26.80 30.89
N GLY A 390 -8.22 -25.53 31.11
CA GLY A 390 -7.78 -24.41 30.28
C GLY A 390 -8.62 -24.22 29.01
N ASP A 391 -9.87 -24.68 29.00
CA ASP A 391 -10.77 -24.57 27.85
C ASP A 391 -11.44 -23.18 27.71
N GLY A 392 -11.31 -22.35 28.75
CA GLY A 392 -11.84 -20.99 28.82
C GLY A 392 -13.19 -20.87 29.56
N PHE A 393 -13.78 -21.98 30.00
CA PHE A 393 -14.90 -22.00 30.95
C PHE A 393 -14.34 -22.21 32.36
N GLY A 394 -14.84 -21.44 33.33
CA GLY A 394 -14.41 -21.63 34.72
C GLY A 394 -15.04 -22.87 35.34
N ASP A 395 -14.33 -23.48 36.30
CA ASP A 395 -14.76 -24.64 37.08
C ASP A 395 -16.19 -24.49 37.66
N ALA A 396 -16.61 -23.25 37.92
CA ALA A 396 -17.91 -22.91 38.52
C ALA A 396 -19.10 -23.05 37.56
N CYS A 397 -18.86 -22.90 36.25
CA CYS A 397 -19.88 -22.95 35.20
C CYS A 397 -19.61 -24.03 34.16
N ASP A 398 -18.51 -24.77 34.29
CA ASP A 398 -18.19 -25.93 33.48
C ASP A 398 -18.99 -27.18 33.91
N SER A 399 -19.39 -27.97 32.91
CA SER A 399 -20.06 -29.25 33.08
C SER A 399 -19.11 -30.46 33.16
N ASP A 400 -17.84 -30.30 32.79
CA ASP A 400 -16.80 -31.35 32.72
C ASP A 400 -15.40 -30.75 32.97
N ILE A 401 -15.10 -30.45 34.25
CA ILE A 401 -14.00 -29.56 34.71
C ILE A 401 -12.59 -29.98 34.25
N ASP A 402 -12.38 -31.25 33.92
CA ASP A 402 -11.07 -31.76 33.52
C ASP A 402 -11.01 -32.31 32.08
N GLU A 403 -12.04 -31.99 31.28
CA GLU A 403 -12.22 -32.37 29.87
C GLU A 403 -12.01 -33.86 29.58
N ASP A 404 -12.28 -34.74 30.54
CA ASP A 404 -12.00 -36.18 30.41
C ASP A 404 -13.12 -36.96 29.72
N GLY A 405 -14.27 -36.30 29.48
CA GLY A 405 -15.44 -36.83 28.82
C GLY A 405 -16.48 -37.43 29.76
N VAL A 406 -16.30 -37.31 31.08
CA VAL A 406 -17.24 -37.73 32.12
C VAL A 406 -17.77 -36.50 32.86
N PRO A 407 -19.05 -36.13 32.70
CA PRO A 407 -19.60 -34.94 33.36
C PRO A 407 -19.40 -34.96 34.87
N ASN A 408 -19.15 -33.80 35.48
CA ASN A 408 -18.82 -33.62 36.90
C ASN A 408 -19.69 -34.41 37.90
N GLY A 409 -20.98 -34.58 37.60
CA GLY A 409 -21.92 -35.31 38.46
C GLY A 409 -21.80 -36.84 38.40
N GLU A 410 -21.11 -37.37 37.39
CA GLU A 410 -20.85 -38.79 37.15
C GLU A 410 -19.38 -39.16 37.37
N ASP A 411 -18.51 -38.18 37.59
CA ASP A 411 -17.06 -38.34 37.72
C ASP A 411 -16.59 -38.61 39.16
N ASN A 412 -15.76 -39.62 39.35
CA ASN A 412 -15.12 -39.95 40.63
C ASN A 412 -13.89 -39.08 40.95
N CYS A 413 -13.33 -38.35 39.98
CA CYS A 413 -12.22 -37.42 40.14
C CYS A 413 -12.41 -36.09 39.37
N PRO A 414 -13.39 -35.23 39.73
CA PRO A 414 -13.85 -34.04 38.97
C PRO A 414 -12.85 -32.90 38.70
N TYR A 415 -11.56 -33.11 38.95
CA TYR A 415 -10.50 -32.12 38.75
C TYR A 415 -9.21 -32.80 38.24
N ILE A 416 -9.26 -34.09 37.91
CA ILE A 416 -8.11 -34.90 37.52
C ILE A 416 -8.58 -35.89 36.46
N ALA A 417 -8.31 -35.54 35.20
CA ALA A 417 -8.73 -36.32 34.06
C ALA A 417 -8.43 -37.81 34.21
N ASN A 418 -9.48 -38.63 34.28
CA ASN A 418 -9.43 -40.07 34.36
C ASN A 418 -10.62 -40.69 33.58
N PRO A 419 -10.62 -40.65 32.24
CA PRO A 419 -11.78 -41.01 31.41
C PRO A 419 -12.34 -42.43 31.65
N GLU A 420 -11.50 -43.33 32.17
CA GLU A 420 -11.87 -44.72 32.50
C GLU A 420 -12.46 -44.88 33.91
N GLN A 421 -12.57 -43.78 34.67
CA GLN A 421 -13.06 -43.69 36.04
C GLN A 421 -12.25 -44.57 37.01
N ASP A 422 -10.95 -44.67 36.74
CA ASP A 422 -9.98 -45.31 37.61
C ASP A 422 -9.71 -44.41 38.82
N ASN A 423 -9.73 -44.96 40.03
CA ASN A 423 -9.41 -44.20 41.24
C ASN A 423 -7.94 -43.75 41.21
N VAL A 424 -7.68 -42.51 40.80
CA VAL A 424 -6.33 -41.92 40.69
C VAL A 424 -5.74 -41.44 42.02
N CYS A 425 -6.23 -41.95 43.15
CA CYS A 425 -5.68 -41.71 44.48
C CYS A 425 -4.35 -42.48 44.72
N GLU A 426 -3.27 -42.14 43.99
CA GLU A 426 -1.92 -42.69 44.26
C GLU A 426 -1.04 -41.78 45.14
N ASP A 427 -1.58 -40.74 45.77
CA ASP A 427 -0.87 -40.04 46.85
C ASP A 427 -1.81 -39.56 47.96
N GLU A 428 -1.66 -40.16 49.16
CA GLU A 428 -2.35 -39.74 50.39
C GLU A 428 -1.89 -38.37 50.94
N SER A 429 -1.17 -37.55 50.16
CA SER A 429 -0.70 -36.23 50.58
C SER A 429 -1.59 -35.06 50.19
N PHE A 430 -2.60 -35.25 49.32
CA PHE A 430 -3.46 -34.17 48.83
C PHE A 430 -4.94 -34.37 49.22
N TRP A 431 -5.46 -33.44 50.02
CA TRP A 431 -6.84 -33.43 50.54
C TRP A 431 -7.86 -33.25 49.40
N GLY A 432 -8.66 -34.28 49.08
CA GLY A 432 -9.75 -34.11 48.12
C GLY A 432 -10.79 -35.24 48.00
N CYS A 433 -10.40 -36.51 47.91
CA CYS A 433 -11.37 -37.56 47.53
C CYS A 433 -11.85 -38.40 48.72
N SER A 434 -13.10 -38.19 49.15
CA SER A 434 -13.78 -39.04 50.15
C SER A 434 -14.34 -40.29 49.47
N ALA A 435 -13.58 -41.39 49.53
CA ALA A 435 -14.07 -42.71 49.15
C ALA A 435 -15.14 -43.20 50.14
N THR A 436 -16.40 -42.83 49.94
CA THR A 436 -17.53 -43.50 50.59
C THR A 436 -18.70 -43.69 49.62
N ALA A 437 -18.68 -44.79 48.87
CA ALA A 437 -19.89 -45.39 48.31
C ALA A 437 -19.80 -46.93 48.39
N ASP A 438 -20.53 -47.44 49.39
CA ASP A 438 -21.06 -48.79 49.62
C ASP A 438 -20.78 -49.92 48.59
N ALA A 439 -20.02 -50.93 49.04
CA ALA A 439 -20.10 -52.29 48.50
C ALA A 439 -21.06 -53.14 49.37
N PRO A 440 -22.01 -53.90 48.78
CA PRO A 440 -22.95 -54.70 49.55
C PRO A 440 -22.29 -55.99 50.10
N PRO A 441 -22.75 -56.55 51.25
CA PRO A 441 -22.07 -57.66 51.89
C PRO A 441 -22.38 -58.99 51.18
N LEU A 442 -21.32 -59.64 50.68
CA LEU A 442 -21.38 -61.00 50.16
C LEU A 442 -21.73 -62.00 51.27
N THR A 443 -22.96 -62.49 51.22
CA THR A 443 -23.46 -63.57 52.07
C THR A 443 -23.69 -64.83 51.22
N TRP A 444 -22.97 -65.90 51.62
CA TRP A 444 -23.22 -67.33 51.42
C TRP A 444 -22.99 -67.94 50.02
N LEU A 445 -21.98 -68.81 49.92
CA LEU A 445 -22.20 -70.27 49.81
C LEU A 445 -20.87 -71.04 49.96
N PHE A 446 -20.68 -71.60 51.17
CA PHE A 446 -19.86 -72.81 51.35
C PHE A 446 -20.53 -73.99 50.65
N HIS A 447 -19.72 -74.86 50.04
CA HIS A 447 -19.79 -76.34 49.90
C HIS A 447 -19.06 -76.68 48.59
N GLY A 448 -18.03 -77.53 48.53
CA GLY A 448 -17.29 -78.29 49.51
C GLY A 448 -16.25 -79.14 48.74
N LEU A 449 -15.43 -79.87 49.50
CA LEU A 449 -14.60 -81.01 49.07
C LEU A 449 -13.47 -80.65 48.06
N GLY A 450 -12.19 -80.88 48.32
CA GLY A 450 -11.56 -81.65 49.36
C GLY A 450 -10.17 -82.08 48.89
N LEU A 451 -9.35 -82.39 49.89
CA LEU A 451 -8.18 -83.26 49.82
C LEU A 451 -6.96 -82.84 48.98
N MET A 452 -5.90 -82.55 49.74
CA MET A 452 -4.66 -83.33 49.82
C MET A 452 -3.36 -82.71 49.29
N ALA A 453 -2.42 -82.70 50.23
CA ALA A 453 -1.01 -83.08 50.10
C ALA A 453 0.01 -82.00 49.69
N TRP A 454 0.58 -81.39 50.73
CA TRP A 454 1.98 -81.55 51.20
C TRP A 454 3.12 -81.76 50.18
N LEU A 455 4.26 -81.14 50.56
CA LEU A 455 5.63 -81.21 50.00
C LEU A 455 5.87 -80.25 48.82
N GLY A 456 6.92 -79.43 48.77
CA GLY A 456 8.08 -79.27 49.63
C GLY A 456 9.07 -78.30 48.95
N PHE A 457 9.93 -77.70 49.78
CA PHE A 457 11.27 -77.15 49.50
C PHE A 457 11.74 -76.81 48.06
N GLY A 458 12.33 -75.60 47.95
CA GLY A 458 13.62 -75.41 47.26
C GLY A 458 13.62 -74.31 46.19
N ARG A 459 14.11 -73.10 46.52
CA ARG A 459 15.43 -72.57 46.09
C ARG A 459 15.75 -72.70 44.59
N LEU A 460 15.85 -71.57 43.87
CA LEU A 460 17.12 -70.95 43.38
C LEU A 460 16.89 -69.99 42.17
N LYS A 461 17.11 -68.69 42.42
CA LYS A 461 18.10 -67.79 41.79
C LYS A 461 18.42 -67.93 40.28
N ARG A 462 18.15 -66.86 39.52
CA ARG A 462 19.03 -66.11 38.57
C ARG A 462 18.20 -64.95 37.98
N ARG A 463 18.47 -63.65 38.23
CA ARG A 463 19.54 -62.77 37.71
C ARG A 463 19.87 -62.94 36.22
N ARG A 464 19.42 -61.98 35.40
CA ARG A 464 20.21 -61.03 34.58
C ARG A 464 19.24 -59.99 34.00
N GLU A 465 19.49 -58.69 34.19
CA GLU A 465 20.29 -57.79 33.31
C GLU A 465 19.66 -57.80 31.91
N ASP A 466 19.08 -56.71 31.41
CA ASP A 466 19.48 -55.29 31.53
C ASP A 466 18.35 -54.34 31.97
#